data_AF-U2IUA4-F1
#
_entry.id   AF-U2IUA4-F1
#
_cell.length_a   1.000
_cell.length_b   1.000
_cell.length_c   1.000
_cell.angle_alpha   90.00
_cell.angle_beta   90.00
_cell.angle_gamma   90.00
#
_symmetry.space_group_name_H-M   'P 1'
#
loop_
_entity.id
_entity.type
_entity.pdbx_description
1 polymer ?
#
loop_
_entity_poly.entity_id
_entity_poly.type
_entity_poly.pdbx_seq_one_letter_code
_entity_poly.pdbx_strand_id
1 'polypeptide(L)' 'MEAKIGKINELSKLLSVKTRMSDDLFHLFGKFGIGHLLSRLSLEKQDGVSASELILSLCLFRIVGESINRICKHKIYELS' A
#
# COMPACT_ATOMS: atom_id res chain seq x y z
N MET A 1 -11.03 8.95 33.25
CA MET A 1 -11.61 8.74 31.90
C MET A 1 -10.73 9.34 30.81
N GLU A 2 -10.13 10.52 31.05
CA GLU A 2 -9.24 11.22 30.09
C GLU A 2 -8.05 10.40 29.58
N ALA A 3 -7.33 9.67 30.44
CA ALA A 3 -6.19 8.86 30.01
C ALA A 3 -6.55 7.76 28.98
N LYS A 4 -7.80 7.25 29.00
CA LYS A 4 -8.28 6.27 28.01
C LYS A 4 -8.61 6.95 26.68
N ILE A 5 -9.21 8.15 26.72
CA ILE A 5 -9.54 8.94 25.53
C ILE A 5 -8.27 9.45 24.84
N GLY A 6 -7.25 9.88 25.62
CA GLY A 6 -5.96 10.30 25.09
C GLY A 6 -5.28 9.22 24.25
N LYS A 7 -5.24 7.97 24.73
CA LYS A 7 -4.70 6.82 23.98
C LYS A 7 -5.46 6.54 22.69
N ILE A 8 -6.79 6.68 22.69
CA ILE A 8 -7.60 6.51 21.48
C ILE A 8 -7.29 7.61 20.46
N ASN A 9 -7.11 8.86 20.90
CA ASN A 9 -6.73 9.97 20.02
C ASN A 9 -5.33 9.77 19.41
N GLU A 10 -4.36 9.30 20.19
CA GLU A 10 -3.02 8.95 19.70
C GLU A 10 -3.06 7.86 18.64
N LEU A 11 -3.83 6.79 18.89
CA LEU A 11 -4.05 5.72 17.92
C LEU A 11 -4.71 6.25 16.65
N SER A 12 -5.72 7.12 16.76
CA SER A 12 -6.40 7.72 15.61
C SER A 12 -5.45 8.57 14.76
N LYS A 13 -4.59 9.38 15.39
CA LYS A 13 -3.55 10.15 14.68
C LYS A 13 -2.57 9.24 13.95
N LEU A 14 -2.10 8.18 14.60
CA LEU A 14 -1.20 7.22 13.99
C LEU A 14 -1.84 6.53 12.77
N LEU A 15 -3.10 6.11 12.90
CA LEU A 15 -3.86 5.51 11.80
C LEU A 15 -4.04 6.50 10.64
N SER A 16 -4.34 7.77 10.92
CA SER A 16 -4.46 8.81 9.89
C SER A 16 -3.17 8.98 9.10
N VAL A 17 -2.01 8.98 9.76
CA VAL A 17 -0.70 9.05 9.09
C VAL A 17 -0.46 7.80 8.22
N LYS A 18 -0.76 6.60 8.72
CA LYS A 18 -0.62 5.36 7.96
C LYS A 18 -1.50 5.33 6.71
N THR A 19 -2.75 5.79 6.82
CA THR A 19 -3.68 5.87 5.67
C THR A 19 -3.16 6.85 4.63
N ARG A 20 -2.77 8.07 5.03
CA ARG A 20 -2.21 9.06 4.10
C ARG A 20 -0.96 8.52 3.40
N MET A 21 -0.05 7.91 4.16
CA MET A 21 1.16 7.32 3.60
C MET A 21 0.87 6.18 2.61
N SER A 22 -0.17 5.37 2.88
CA SER A 22 -0.65 4.36 1.93
C SER A 22 -1.13 5.01 0.63
N ASP A 23 -1.93 6.07 0.71
CA ASP A 23 -2.51 6.71 -0.48
C ASP A 23 -1.43 7.43 -1.31
N ASP A 24 -0.50 8.11 -0.65
CA ASP A 24 0.68 8.71 -1.29
C ASP A 24 1.50 7.66 -2.03
N LEU A 25 1.66 6.46 -1.44
CA LEU A 25 2.41 5.38 -2.07
C LEU A 25 1.73 4.86 -3.35
N PHE A 26 0.41 4.69 -3.34
CA PHE A 26 -0.36 4.38 -4.54
C PHE A 26 -0.13 5.43 -5.62
N HIS A 27 -0.22 6.72 -5.24
CA HIS A 27 -0.02 7.82 -6.17
C HIS A 27 1.39 7.84 -6.75
N LEU A 28 2.42 7.60 -5.93
CA LEU A 28 3.81 7.54 -6.38
C LEU A 28 4.04 6.40 -7.39
N PHE A 29 3.52 5.20 -7.10
CA PHE A 29 3.66 4.05 -8.01
C PHE A 29 3.01 4.29 -9.36
N GLY A 30 1.82 4.91 -9.37
CA GLY A 30 1.12 5.31 -10.60
C GLY A 30 1.85 6.44 -11.34
N LYS A 31 2.19 7.52 -10.64
CA LYS A 31 2.79 8.73 -11.23
C LYS A 31 4.17 8.48 -11.84
N PHE A 32 5.00 7.66 -11.19
CA PHE A 32 6.33 7.32 -11.70
C PHE A 32 6.31 6.15 -12.68
N GLY A 33 5.15 5.55 -12.96
CA GLY A 33 5.03 4.43 -13.89
C GLY A 33 5.94 3.27 -13.49
N ILE A 34 5.96 2.90 -12.21
CA ILE A 34 6.92 1.92 -11.67
C ILE A 34 6.80 0.57 -12.39
N GLY A 35 5.59 0.15 -12.78
CA GLY A 35 5.40 -1.04 -13.61
C GLY A 35 6.18 -0.98 -14.92
N HIS A 36 6.09 0.14 -15.66
CA HIS A 36 6.85 0.34 -16.89
C HIS A 36 8.36 0.38 -16.66
N LEU A 37 8.82 0.99 -15.56
CA LEU A 37 10.24 0.98 -15.20
C LEU A 37 10.75 -0.44 -14.97
N LEU A 38 9.99 -1.27 -14.25
CA LEU A 38 10.34 -2.66 -13.99
C LEU A 38 10.30 -3.50 -15.27
N SER A 39 9.34 -3.26 -16.17
CA SER A 39 9.28 -3.91 -17.50
C SER A 39 10.52 -3.59 -18.34
N ARG A 40 10.97 -2.34 -18.36
CA ARG A 40 12.22 -1.93 -19.05
C ARG A 40 13.47 -2.59 -18.49
N LEU A 41 13.44 -2.99 -17.23
CA LEU A 41 14.52 -3.72 -16.56
C LEU A 41 14.36 -5.24 -16.69
N SER A 42 13.38 -5.73 -17.45
CA SER A 42 13.03 -7.15 -17.59
C SER A 42 12.67 -7.82 -16.25
N LEU A 43 12.15 -7.03 -15.29
CA LEU A 43 11.67 -7.50 -13.99
C LEU A 43 10.15 -7.71 -13.96
N GLU A 44 9.47 -7.44 -15.07
CA GLU A 44 8.06 -7.75 -15.23
C GLU A 44 7.88 -9.27 -15.39
N LYS A 45 6.84 -9.79 -14.73
CA LYS A 45 6.50 -11.21 -14.81
C LYS A 45 5.48 -11.38 -15.94
N GLN A 46 5.67 -12.40 -16.78
CA GLN A 46 4.79 -12.64 -17.93
C GLN A 46 3.38 -13.12 -17.53
N ASP A 47 3.25 -13.84 -16.39
CA ASP A 47 1.98 -14.42 -15.96
C ASP A 47 1.66 -14.14 -14.48
N GLY A 48 0.49 -13.58 -14.18
CA GLY A 48 0.02 -13.33 -12.80
C GLY A 48 0.39 -11.94 -12.27
N VAL A 49 0.55 -11.80 -10.94
CA VAL A 49 0.78 -10.49 -10.30
C VAL A 49 2.10 -9.87 -10.74
N SER A 50 2.08 -8.60 -11.15
CA SER A 50 3.26 -7.87 -11.57
C SER A 50 4.21 -7.62 -10.39
N ALA A 51 5.50 -7.43 -10.68
CA ALA A 51 6.50 -7.09 -9.67
C ALA A 51 6.15 -5.76 -8.97
N SER A 52 5.59 -4.78 -9.69
CA SER A 52 5.12 -3.51 -9.11
C SER A 52 4.01 -3.70 -8.09
N GLU A 53 3.01 -4.54 -8.40
CA GLU A 53 1.90 -4.82 -7.49
C GLU A 53 2.38 -5.58 -6.25
N LEU A 54 3.33 -6.52 -6.40
CA LEU A 54 3.92 -7.24 -5.26
C LEU A 54 4.71 -6.30 -4.35
N ILE A 55 5.56 -5.43 -4.92
CA ILE A 55 6.32 -4.45 -4.15
C ILE A 55 5.36 -3.50 -3.42
N LEU A 56 4.36 -2.96 -4.12
CA LEU A 56 3.36 -2.08 -3.53
C LEU A 56 2.63 -2.78 -2.37
N SER A 57 2.19 -4.03 -2.58
CA SER A 57 1.50 -4.82 -1.56
C SER A 57 2.37 -5.07 -0.33
N LEU A 58 3.68 -5.33 -0.50
CA LEU A 58 4.63 -5.52 0.60
C LEU A 58 4.85 -4.22 1.39
N CYS A 59 4.95 -3.08 0.71
CA CYS A 59 5.08 -1.78 1.37
C CYS A 59 3.82 -1.45 2.19
N LEU A 60 2.64 -1.69 1.62
CA LEU A 60 1.36 -1.48 2.29
C LEU A 60 1.20 -2.43 3.48
N PHE A 61 1.57 -3.70 3.34
CA PHE A 61 1.61 -4.67 4.44
C PHE A 61 2.47 -4.12 5.60
N ARG A 62 3.64 -3.56 5.30
CA ARG A 62 4.54 -3.00 6.31
C ARG A 62 3.98 -1.75 7.00
N ILE A 63 3.28 -0.88 6.27
CA ILE A 63 2.72 0.38 6.83
C ILE A 63 1.47 0.09 7.66
N VAL A 64 0.50 -0.58 7.04
CA VAL A 64 -0.85 -0.73 7.58
C VAL A 64 -0.97 -1.99 8.46
N GLY A 65 -0.11 -2.99 8.26
CA GLY A 65 -0.15 -4.26 8.99
C GLY A 65 -1.27 -5.20 8.53
N GLU A 66 -1.95 -4.88 7.43
CA GLU A 66 -2.99 -5.73 6.84
C GLU A 66 -2.35 -6.83 6.00
N SER A 67 -2.97 -8.01 5.95
CA SER A 67 -2.46 -9.10 5.13
C SER A 67 -2.39 -8.72 3.65
N ILE A 68 -1.37 -9.21 2.95
CA ILE A 68 -1.16 -8.98 1.52
C ILE A 68 -2.42 -9.38 0.73
N ASN A 69 -3.04 -10.52 1.07
CA ASN A 69 -4.28 -10.96 0.43
C ASN A 69 -5.43 -9.94 0.55
N ARG A 70 -5.57 -9.27 1.71
CA ARG A 70 -6.59 -8.23 1.89
C ARG A 70 -6.27 -6.98 1.08
N ILE A 71 -5.01 -6.56 1.09
CA ILE A 71 -4.53 -5.40 0.31
C ILE A 71 -4.75 -5.62 -1.19
N CYS A 72 -4.37 -6.78 -1.72
CA CYS A 72 -4.55 -7.09 -3.13
C CYS A 72 -6.04 -7.06 -3.52
N LYS A 73 -6.90 -7.72 -2.74
CA LYS A 73 -8.35 -7.78 -3.03
C LYS A 73 -9.02 -6.41 -3.03
N HIS A 74 -8.68 -5.55 -2.06
CA HIS A 74 -9.47 -4.36 -1.77
C HIS A 74 -8.91 -3.07 -2.37
N LYS A 75 -7.63 -3.05 -2.75
CA LYS A 75 -6.98 -1.84 -3.26
C LYS A 75 -6.28 -2.01 -4.60
N ILE A 76 -6.11 -3.24 -5.10
CA ILE A 76 -5.40 -3.48 -6.37
C ILE A 76 -6.37 -4.08 -7.39
N TYR A 77 -7.11 -5.12 -7.02
CA TYR A 77 -8.06 -5.77 -7.94
C TYR A 77 -9.40 -5.05 -8.11
N GLU A 78 -9.81 -4.17 -7.19
CA GLU A 78 -11.01 -3.32 -7.36
C GLU A 78 -10.76 -2.08 -8.24
N LEU A 79 -9.50 -1.83 -8.64
CA LEU A 79 -9.07 -0.67 -9.44
C LEU A 79 -8.62 -1.05 -10.88
N SER A 80 -8.61 -2.34 -11.21
CA SER A 80 -8.35 -2.92 -12.54
C SER A 80 -9.66 -3.33 -13.19
#